data_AF-A0A843C0P4-F1
#
_entry.id   AF-A0A843C0P4-F1
#
_cell.length_a   1.000
_cell.length_b   1.000
_cell.length_c   1.000
_cell.angle_alpha   90.00
_cell.angle_beta   90.00
_cell.angle_gamma   90.00
#
_symmetry.space_group_name_H-M   'P 1'
#
loop_
_entity.id
_entity.type
_entity.pdbx_description
1 polymer ?
#
loop_
_entity_poly.entity_id
_entity_poly.type
_entity_poly.pdbx_seq_one_letter_code
_entity_poly.pdbx_strand_id
1 'polypeptide(L)'
;MYKRQFMEWGIINKENFKDIYDVPIKRWDPLSTTTITTDEFGLEKKKERYYGHYAYLSPIRGQRPKGFEAIEKNSSLQKRSKKYWKDYKDVFMAITEGTPLNGDDDNDNGESYTLIITEDEKRKQNPFSSSPSKIEKISERTKALTLINRYPSMARVIDPEINVYIEKNLPTHLKLARGINLVT
;
A
#
# COMPACT_ATOMS: atom_id res chain seq x y z
N MET A 1 -9.50 -3.73 22.21
CA MET A 1 -9.74 -2.89 21.02
C MET A 1 -8.40 -2.76 20.29
N TYR A 2 -8.33 -3.16 19.03
CA TYR A 2 -7.10 -3.19 18.26
C TYR A 2 -6.56 -1.77 18.02
N LYS A 3 -5.32 -1.51 18.48
CA LYS A 3 -4.65 -0.21 18.31
C LYS A 3 -3.86 -0.22 16.99
N ARG A 4 -4.31 0.62 16.06
CA ARG A 4 -3.72 0.72 14.72
C ARG A 4 -2.34 1.34 14.75
N GLN A 5 -1.44 0.78 13.93
CA GLN A 5 -0.15 1.41 13.70
C GLN A 5 -0.30 2.62 12.78
N PHE A 6 0.71 3.49 12.78
CA PHE A 6 0.73 4.65 11.89
C PHE A 6 0.70 4.20 10.43
N MET A 7 -0.17 4.84 9.63
CA MET A 7 -0.29 4.59 8.19
C MET A 7 -0.71 3.17 7.77
N GLU A 8 -1.11 2.32 8.71
CA GLU A 8 -1.66 1.00 8.42
C GLU A 8 -2.97 1.12 7.60
N TRP A 9 -3.04 0.41 6.47
CA TRP A 9 -4.05 0.57 5.41
C TRP A 9 -4.22 2.02 4.89
N GLY A 10 -3.19 2.85 5.06
CA GLY A 10 -3.17 4.25 4.64
C GLY A 10 -4.02 5.15 5.54
N ILE A 11 -4.17 4.82 6.82
CA ILE A 11 -4.99 5.62 7.74
C ILE A 11 -4.10 6.47 8.66
N ILE A 12 -4.39 7.77 8.70
CA ILE A 12 -3.78 8.72 9.63
C ILE A 12 -4.88 9.31 10.51
N ASN A 13 -4.78 9.12 11.82
CA ASN A 13 -5.73 9.62 12.81
C ASN A 13 -5.02 10.25 14.00
N LYS A 14 -5.77 10.87 14.91
CA LYS A 14 -5.21 11.59 16.07
C LYS A 14 -4.38 10.70 16.99
N GLU A 15 -4.68 9.40 17.01
CA GLU A 15 -4.03 8.43 17.89
C GLU A 15 -2.70 7.93 17.33
N ASN A 16 -2.55 7.88 16.00
CA ASN A 16 -1.37 7.31 15.34
C ASN A 16 -0.45 8.35 14.69
N PHE A 17 -0.91 9.57 14.47
CA PHE A 17 -0.12 10.67 13.93
C PHE A 17 0.88 11.19 14.97
N LYS A 18 2.14 11.38 14.54
CA LYS A 18 3.23 11.85 15.40
C LYS A 18 3.87 13.13 14.87
N ASP A 19 4.34 13.08 13.62
CA ASP A 19 5.10 14.15 12.99
C ASP A 19 4.65 14.37 11.54
N ILE A 20 4.74 15.61 11.07
CA ILE A 20 4.55 15.99 9.67
C ILE A 20 5.59 15.36 8.74
N TYR A 21 6.80 15.08 9.23
CA TYR A 21 7.85 14.50 8.40
C TYR A 21 7.66 13.00 8.15
N ASP A 22 6.81 12.36 8.95
CA ASP A 22 6.48 10.95 8.80
C ASP A 22 5.33 10.73 7.81
N VAL A 23 4.64 11.77 7.32
CA VAL A 23 3.51 11.55 6.40
C VAL A 23 3.99 11.11 5.01
N PRO A 24 3.21 10.31 4.28
CA PRO A 24 3.56 9.96 2.90
C PRO A 24 3.52 11.23 2.03
N ILE A 25 4.56 11.47 1.25
CA ILE A 25 4.69 12.65 0.40
C ILE A 25 4.85 12.29 -1.06
N LYS A 26 4.31 13.17 -1.90
CA LYS A 26 4.48 13.19 -3.34
C LYS A 26 5.34 14.39 -3.67
N ARG A 27 6.48 14.16 -4.32
CA ARG A 27 7.42 15.20 -4.76
C ARG A 27 7.76 15.03 -6.23
N TRP A 28 8.03 16.12 -6.93
CA TRP A 28 8.54 16.05 -8.30
C TRP A 28 9.91 15.36 -8.29
N ASP A 29 10.14 14.40 -9.17
CA ASP A 29 11.41 13.68 -9.23
C ASP A 29 12.38 14.35 -10.20
N PRO A 30 13.42 15.05 -9.69
CA PRO A 30 14.38 15.76 -10.54
C PRO A 30 15.14 14.83 -11.48
N LEU A 31 15.35 13.56 -11.11
CA LEU A 31 16.08 12.60 -11.93
C LEU A 31 15.26 12.13 -13.14
N SER A 32 13.94 12.21 -13.05
CA SER A 32 13.03 11.88 -14.16
C SER A 32 12.71 13.09 -15.04
N THR A 33 13.26 14.26 -14.72
CA THR A 33 12.88 15.52 -15.36
C THR A 33 13.62 15.73 -16.67
N THR A 34 12.87 15.96 -17.74
CA THR A 34 13.37 16.34 -19.06
C THR A 34 12.77 17.68 -19.45
N THR A 35 13.61 18.61 -19.92
CA THR A 35 13.15 19.87 -20.49
C THR A 35 12.60 19.63 -21.89
N ILE A 36 11.38 20.09 -22.16
CA ILE A 36 10.77 20.06 -23.48
C ILE A 36 10.52 21.49 -23.95
N THR A 37 10.71 21.72 -25.24
CA THR A 37 10.36 22.98 -25.88
C THR A 37 9.09 22.76 -26.68
N THR A 38 8.10 23.63 -26.50
CA THR A 38 6.87 23.60 -27.31
C THR A 38 6.82 24.85 -28.17
N ASP A 39 6.72 24.65 -29.48
CA ASP A 39 6.37 25.70 -30.43
C ASP A 39 4.84 25.86 -30.38
N GLU A 40 4.35 26.93 -29.74
CA GLU A 40 2.91 27.26 -29.78
C GLU A 40 2.58 27.77 -31.19
N PHE A 41 1.72 27.05 -31.92
CA PHE A 41 1.33 27.41 -33.29
C PHE A 41 0.78 28.85 -33.32
N GLY A 42 1.50 29.77 -33.96
CA GLY A 42 1.13 31.19 -34.08
C GLY A 42 1.78 32.17 -33.10
N LEU A 43 2.63 31.72 -32.16
CA LEU A 43 3.44 32.59 -31.30
C LEU A 43 4.91 32.18 -31.39
N GLU A 44 5.77 33.07 -31.92
CA GLU A 44 7.25 32.90 -31.97
C GLU A 44 7.92 32.96 -30.58
N LYS A 45 7.33 32.32 -29.57
CA LYS A 45 7.94 32.20 -28.24
C LYS A 45 7.97 30.75 -27.82
N LYS A 46 9.14 30.13 -28.01
CA LYS A 46 9.49 28.83 -27.43
C LYS A 46 9.35 28.93 -25.92
N LYS A 47 8.39 28.22 -25.33
CA LYS A 47 8.29 28.06 -23.87
C LYS A 47 9.05 26.79 -23.46
N GLU A 48 9.97 26.94 -22.53
CA GLU A 48 10.54 25.80 -21.82
C GLU A 48 9.49 25.25 -20.86
N ARG A 49 9.19 23.95 -21.00
CA ARG A 49 8.33 23.20 -20.08
C ARG A 49 9.12 22.01 -19.55
N TYR A 50 8.66 21.43 -18.45
CA TYR A 50 9.27 20.25 -17.85
C TYR A 50 8.33 19.06 -17.98
N TYR A 51 8.86 17.95 -18.48
CA TYR A 51 8.22 16.65 -18.47
C TYR A 51 8.92 15.76 -17.45
N GLY A 52 8.17 14.95 -16.72
CA GLY A 52 8.74 14.09 -15.69
C GLY A 52 7.67 13.43 -14.85
N HIS A 53 8.11 12.78 -13.77
CA HIS A 53 7.26 12.00 -12.89
C HIS A 53 7.32 12.51 -11.45
N TYR A 54 6.29 12.16 -10.69
CA TYR A 54 6.29 12.35 -9.25
C TYR A 54 6.77 11.08 -8.56
N ALA A 55 7.68 11.24 -7.60
CA ALA A 55 8.05 10.19 -6.67
C ALA A 55 7.12 10.20 -5.45
N TYR A 56 6.70 9.01 -5.03
CA TYR A 56 5.97 8.79 -3.78
C TYR A 56 6.94 8.25 -2.72
N LEU A 57 7.11 9.01 -1.66
CA LEU A 57 7.92 8.61 -0.51
C LEU A 57 6.96 8.27 0.63
N SER A 58 7.11 7.08 1.20
CA SER A 58 6.26 6.63 2.30
C SER A 58 7.11 6.05 3.44
N PRO A 59 6.82 6.42 4.68
CA PRO A 59 7.55 5.98 5.88
C PRO A 59 7.48 4.46 6.11
N ILE A 60 6.36 3.84 5.73
CA ILE A 60 5.99 2.48 6.16
C ILE A 60 6.29 1.42 5.10
N ARG A 61 6.58 1.82 3.86
CA ARG A 61 6.94 0.89 2.77
C ARG A 61 8.17 0.04 3.12
N GLY A 62 9.15 0.65 3.79
CA GLY A 62 10.37 -0.03 4.25
C GLY A 62 10.22 -0.85 5.54
N GLN A 63 9.13 -0.62 6.29
CA GLN A 63 8.79 -1.32 7.53
C GLN A 63 7.93 -2.57 7.29
N ARG A 64 7.59 -2.86 6.02
CA ARG A 64 6.95 -4.13 5.64
C ARG A 64 7.77 -5.30 6.20
N PRO A 65 7.15 -6.34 6.78
CA PRO A 65 7.86 -7.53 7.24
C PRO A 65 8.82 -8.04 6.16
N LYS A 66 10.12 -7.96 6.42
CA LYS A 66 11.16 -8.45 5.51
C LYS A 66 11.26 -9.96 5.71
N GLY A 67 10.46 -10.70 4.95
CA GLY A 67 10.33 -12.17 5.13
C GLY A 67 10.22 -12.99 3.85
N PHE A 68 10.33 -12.37 2.67
CA PHE A 68 10.41 -13.13 1.41
C PHE A 68 11.81 -12.99 0.85
N GLU A 69 12.69 -13.94 1.18
CA GLU A 69 13.80 -14.25 0.30
C GLU A 69 13.20 -14.71 -1.02
N ALA A 70 13.60 -14.08 -2.13
CA ALA A 70 13.19 -14.53 -3.45
C ALA A 70 13.60 -16.00 -3.59
N ILE A 71 12.63 -16.86 -3.90
CA ILE A 71 12.79 -18.30 -4.15
C ILE A 71 13.88 -18.59 -5.20
N GLU A 72 14.33 -17.56 -5.93
CA GLU A 72 15.35 -17.62 -6.97
C GLU A 72 16.77 -17.95 -6.50
N LYS A 73 17.09 -17.97 -5.19
CA LYS A 73 18.43 -18.40 -4.72
C LYS A 73 18.64 -19.91 -4.56
N ASN A 74 17.62 -20.75 -4.80
CA ASN A 74 17.77 -22.21 -4.76
C ASN A 74 17.73 -22.85 -6.16
N SER A 75 18.71 -22.52 -6.99
CA SER A 75 18.92 -23.05 -8.34
C SER A 75 19.45 -24.51 -8.37
N SER A 76 18.89 -25.41 -7.56
CA SER A 76 19.20 -26.85 -7.60
C SER A 76 18.01 -27.79 -7.43
N LEU A 77 16.79 -27.28 -7.20
CA LEU A 77 15.59 -28.09 -6.91
C LEU A 77 14.60 -28.28 -8.08
N GLN A 78 14.96 -27.84 -9.30
CA GLN A 78 14.10 -27.95 -10.50
C GLN A 78 13.79 -29.39 -10.97
N LYS A 79 14.19 -30.45 -10.25
CA LYS A 79 14.04 -31.84 -10.73
C LYS A 79 13.08 -32.76 -9.95
N ARG A 80 12.31 -32.32 -8.93
CA ARG A 80 11.58 -33.30 -8.07
C ARG A 80 10.12 -33.04 -7.68
N SER A 81 9.40 -32.13 -8.33
CA SER A 81 8.21 -31.56 -7.70
C SER A 81 6.91 -31.58 -8.52
N LYS A 82 6.54 -32.73 -9.12
CA LYS A 82 5.14 -33.02 -9.50
C LYS A 82 4.24 -33.34 -8.27
N LYS A 83 4.73 -33.11 -7.03
CA LYS A 83 4.13 -33.54 -5.75
C LYS A 83 3.75 -32.40 -4.79
N TYR A 84 4.12 -31.14 -5.06
CA TYR A 84 4.11 -30.05 -4.05
C TYR A 84 3.03 -28.97 -4.25
N TRP A 85 1.96 -29.27 -4.98
CA TRP A 85 0.79 -28.37 -5.02
C TRP A 85 0.09 -28.26 -3.65
N LYS A 86 0.44 -29.12 -2.67
CA LYS A 86 0.03 -29.02 -1.26
C LYS A 86 0.74 -27.91 -0.47
N ASP A 87 1.82 -27.33 -1.00
CA ASP A 87 2.63 -26.32 -0.31
C ASP A 87 2.49 -24.93 -0.94
N TYR A 88 1.34 -24.62 -1.57
CA TYR A 88 1.08 -23.28 -2.08
C TYR A 88 0.89 -22.31 -0.89
N LYS A 89 2.00 -21.73 -0.42
CA LYS A 89 1.99 -20.64 0.56
C LYS A 89 1.31 -19.43 -0.08
N ASP A 90 0.10 -19.15 0.37
CA ASP A 90 -0.67 -18.02 -0.10
C ASP A 90 0.07 -16.70 0.20
N VAL A 91 0.57 -16.08 -0.87
CA VAL A 91 1.25 -14.79 -0.83
C VAL A 91 0.30 -13.70 -0.32
N PHE A 92 -1.01 -13.86 -0.52
CA PHE A 92 -2.02 -12.91 -0.06
C PHE A 92 -2.23 -12.98 1.46
N MET A 93 -2.28 -14.18 2.07
CA MET A 93 -2.34 -14.33 3.53
C MET A 93 -1.16 -13.63 4.22
N ALA A 94 0.06 -13.80 3.70
CA ALA A 94 1.23 -13.13 4.26
C ALA A 94 1.17 -11.58 4.11
N ILE A 95 0.55 -11.08 3.04
CA ILE A 95 0.36 -9.65 2.77
C ILE A 95 -0.73 -9.05 3.66
N THR A 96 -1.80 -9.78 3.95
CA THR A 96 -2.90 -9.33 4.80
C THR A 96 -2.59 -9.47 6.29
N GLU A 97 -1.95 -10.56 6.71
CA GLU A 97 -1.96 -10.99 8.13
C GLU A 97 -0.72 -10.58 8.91
N GLY A 98 0.45 -10.41 8.27
CA GLY A 98 1.65 -9.99 9.00
C GLY A 98 2.20 -11.05 9.96
N THR A 99 2.18 -12.34 9.53
CA THR A 99 2.91 -13.56 10.00
C THR A 99 2.21 -14.55 10.97
N PRO A 100 2.63 -15.84 11.06
CA PRO A 100 3.39 -16.69 10.13
C PRO A 100 2.53 -17.85 9.56
N LEU A 101 2.99 -18.38 8.43
CA LEU A 101 2.48 -19.63 7.87
C LEU A 101 3.02 -20.82 8.68
N ASN A 102 2.13 -21.42 9.48
CA ASN A 102 1.99 -22.84 9.83
C ASN A 102 1.61 -22.98 11.31
N GLY A 103 0.59 -23.82 11.54
CA GLY A 103 0.06 -24.10 12.85
C GLY A 103 1.04 -24.85 13.72
N ASP A 104 1.05 -24.49 14.99
CA ASP A 104 0.94 -25.39 16.12
C ASP A 104 0.64 -24.49 17.32
N ASP A 105 -0.15 -25.03 18.24
CA ASP A 105 -0.58 -24.49 19.52
C ASP A 105 -1.79 -23.55 19.58
N ASP A 106 -2.71 -24.01 20.42
CA ASP A 106 -4.11 -23.64 20.61
C ASP A 106 -4.26 -22.32 21.40
N ASN A 107 -3.36 -21.36 21.17
CA ASN A 107 -3.30 -20.17 22.00
C ASN A 107 -2.59 -18.99 21.32
N ASP A 108 -3.20 -18.40 20.28
CA ASP A 108 -2.87 -17.03 19.91
C ASP A 108 -4.09 -16.31 19.32
N ASN A 109 -4.64 -15.39 20.11
CA ASN A 109 -5.72 -14.45 19.78
C ASN A 109 -5.25 -13.38 18.77
N GLY A 110 -4.59 -13.80 17.69
CA GLY A 110 -4.17 -12.96 16.59
C GLY A 110 -5.35 -12.73 15.64
N GLU A 111 -6.25 -11.82 15.99
CA GLU A 111 -7.29 -11.41 15.04
C GLU A 111 -6.64 -10.71 13.83
N SER A 112 -6.56 -11.41 12.71
CA SER A 112 -6.09 -10.83 11.46
C SER A 112 -7.17 -9.93 10.85
N TYR A 113 -6.80 -8.69 10.52
CA TYR A 113 -7.70 -7.68 9.95
C TYR A 113 -7.30 -7.38 8.50
N THR A 114 -8.28 -7.21 7.62
CA THR A 114 -8.05 -6.77 6.24
C THR A 114 -9.22 -5.91 5.74
N LEU A 115 -9.05 -5.31 4.57
CA LEU A 115 -10.09 -4.57 3.87
C LEU A 115 -10.32 -5.20 2.48
N ILE A 116 -11.31 -6.09 2.36
CA ILE A 116 -11.72 -6.70 1.09
C ILE A 116 -12.73 -5.77 0.42
N ILE A 117 -12.34 -5.17 -0.69
CA ILE A 117 -13.18 -4.24 -1.44
C ILE A 117 -14.16 -5.01 -2.33
N THR A 118 -13.66 -6.01 -3.05
CA THR A 118 -14.45 -6.86 -3.94
C THR A 118 -14.00 -8.32 -3.85
N GLU A 119 -14.98 -9.22 -3.90
CA GLU A 119 -14.82 -10.66 -4.05
C GLU A 119 -15.55 -11.04 -5.33
N ASP A 120 -14.81 -11.48 -6.35
CA ASP A 120 -15.28 -11.59 -7.72
C ASP A 120 -15.98 -10.30 -8.18
N GLU A 121 -17.25 -10.39 -8.58
CA GLU A 121 -18.08 -9.27 -9.04
C GLU A 121 -18.80 -8.54 -7.88
N LYS A 122 -18.71 -9.08 -6.66
CA LYS A 122 -19.46 -8.57 -5.50
C LYS A 122 -18.62 -7.59 -4.70
N ARG A 123 -19.11 -6.36 -4.58
CA ARG A 123 -18.55 -5.36 -3.67
C ARG A 123 -18.87 -5.72 -2.22
N LYS A 124 -17.84 -5.80 -1.38
CA LYS A 124 -17.94 -6.11 0.06
C LYS A 124 -17.80 -4.86 0.92
N GLN A 125 -16.82 -4.00 0.63
CA GLN A 125 -16.53 -2.84 1.47
C GLN A 125 -16.31 -1.54 0.70
N ASN A 126 -16.40 -0.43 1.43
CA ASN A 126 -16.06 0.88 0.94
C ASN A 126 -14.54 1.11 1.05
N PRO A 127 -13.82 1.41 -0.05
CA PRO A 127 -12.39 1.69 -0.03
C PRO A 127 -12.04 3.00 0.69
N PHE A 128 -13.01 3.78 1.18
CA PHE A 128 -12.78 4.94 2.06
C PHE A 128 -13.17 4.67 3.52
N SER A 129 -13.55 3.44 3.86
CA SER A 129 -13.84 3.07 5.25
C SER A 129 -12.59 3.20 6.12
N SER A 130 -12.70 3.87 7.27
CA SER A 130 -11.64 3.93 8.26
C SER A 130 -11.50 2.65 9.07
N SER A 131 -12.44 1.71 9.02
CA SER A 131 -12.43 0.51 9.86
C SER A 131 -12.17 -0.74 9.01
N PRO A 132 -11.07 -1.49 9.25
CA PRO A 132 -10.88 -2.79 8.64
C PRO A 132 -11.86 -3.81 9.22
N SER A 133 -12.20 -4.84 8.44
CA SER A 133 -12.97 -5.99 8.92
C SER A 133 -12.04 -7.09 9.41
N LYS A 134 -12.50 -7.85 10.39
CA LYS A 134 -11.88 -9.14 10.72
C LYS A 134 -11.90 -10.03 9.48
N ILE A 135 -10.82 -10.77 9.25
CA ILE A 135 -10.74 -11.69 8.11
C ILE A 135 -11.75 -12.82 8.35
N GLU A 136 -12.75 -12.90 7.50
CA GLU A 136 -13.57 -14.09 7.33
C GLU A 136 -12.87 -15.02 6.34
N LYS A 137 -13.00 -16.34 6.53
CA LYS A 137 -12.44 -17.32 5.61
C LYS A 137 -13.01 -17.10 4.21
N ILE A 138 -12.15 -16.73 3.26
CA ILE A 138 -12.51 -16.57 1.86
C ILE A 138 -12.85 -17.95 1.29
N SER A 139 -13.91 -18.04 0.48
CA SER A 139 -14.32 -19.30 -0.11
C SER A 139 -13.28 -19.78 -1.13
N GLU A 140 -12.98 -21.09 -1.15
CA GLU A 140 -12.13 -21.71 -2.18
C GLU A 140 -12.68 -21.56 -3.62
N ARG A 141 -13.95 -21.16 -3.76
CA ARG A 141 -14.59 -20.90 -5.06
C ARG A 141 -14.33 -19.49 -5.60
N THR A 142 -13.77 -18.61 -4.78
CA THR A 142 -13.45 -17.22 -5.16
C THR A 142 -12.38 -17.23 -6.24
N LYS A 143 -12.61 -16.50 -7.34
CA LYS A 143 -11.68 -16.44 -8.47
C LYS A 143 -10.77 -15.22 -8.41
N ALA A 144 -11.30 -14.09 -7.95
CA ALA A 144 -10.58 -12.84 -7.85
C ALA A 144 -10.90 -12.10 -6.55
N LEU A 145 -9.92 -11.41 -6.00
CA LEU A 145 -10.09 -10.68 -4.76
C LEU A 145 -9.34 -9.36 -4.82
N THR A 146 -10.02 -8.28 -4.47
CA THR A 146 -9.40 -6.96 -4.38
C THR A 146 -9.37 -6.49 -2.94
N LEU A 147 -8.19 -6.18 -2.42
CA LEU A 147 -7.97 -5.74 -1.05
C LEU A 147 -7.17 -4.44 -0.97
N ILE A 148 -7.28 -3.72 0.15
CA ILE A 148 -6.41 -2.56 0.44
C ILE A 148 -5.05 -3.07 0.89
N ASN A 149 -3.98 -2.58 0.25
CA ASN A 149 -2.63 -2.83 0.70
C ASN A 149 -2.45 -2.35 2.15
N ARG A 150 -2.00 -3.24 3.05
CA ARG A 150 -1.76 -2.93 4.47
C ARG A 150 -0.68 -1.86 4.68
N TYR A 151 0.32 -1.81 3.80
CA TYR A 151 1.39 -0.80 3.87
C TYR A 151 1.49 0.03 2.57
N PRO A 152 0.54 0.96 2.33
CA PRO A 152 0.50 1.72 1.08
C PRO A 152 1.52 2.86 1.04
N SER A 153 1.83 3.33 -0.17
CA SER A 153 2.65 4.54 -0.37
C SER A 153 1.90 5.85 -0.13
N MET A 154 0.58 5.78 0.02
CA MET A 154 -0.31 6.93 0.03
C MET A 154 -1.25 6.83 1.22
N ALA A 155 -1.62 7.98 1.76
CA ALA A 155 -2.67 8.10 2.75
C ALA A 155 -4.04 8.05 2.07
N ARG A 156 -4.90 7.18 2.58
CA ARG A 156 -6.25 6.91 2.09
C ARG A 156 -7.30 7.65 2.90
N VAL A 157 -7.22 7.56 4.23
CA VAL A 157 -8.14 8.21 5.17
C VAL A 157 -7.33 9.02 6.16
N ILE A 158 -7.72 10.28 6.35
CA ILE A 158 -7.01 11.22 7.22
C ILE A 158 -8.04 11.98 8.03
N ASP A 159 -7.85 12.07 9.34
CA ASP A 159 -8.71 12.89 10.19
C ASP A 159 -8.68 14.35 9.72
N PRO A 160 -9.83 15.04 9.63
CA PRO A 160 -9.90 16.38 9.05
C PRO A 160 -8.96 17.41 9.71
N GLU A 161 -8.87 17.38 11.04
CA GLU A 161 -7.99 18.28 11.80
C GLU A 161 -6.51 18.07 11.45
N ILE A 162 -6.09 16.82 11.29
CA ILE A 162 -4.72 16.46 10.91
C ILE A 162 -4.46 16.84 9.47
N ASN A 163 -5.44 16.64 8.57
CA ASN A 163 -5.31 17.04 7.18
C ASN A 163 -5.05 18.55 7.07
N VAL A 164 -5.81 19.37 7.82
CA VAL A 164 -5.60 20.83 7.88
C VAL A 164 -4.22 21.17 8.45
N TYR A 165 -3.79 20.47 9.49
CA TYR A 165 -2.46 20.67 10.07
C TYR A 165 -1.35 20.33 9.08
N ILE A 166 -1.43 19.19 8.38
CA ILE A 166 -0.44 18.79 7.38
C ILE A 166 -0.40 19.79 6.23
N GLU A 167 -1.55 20.17 5.67
CA GLU A 167 -1.61 21.10 4.53
C GLU A 167 -1.01 22.47 4.83
N LYS A 168 -1.09 22.93 6.09
CA LYS A 168 -0.50 24.21 6.53
C LYS A 168 1.00 24.14 6.80
N ASN A 169 1.52 22.98 7.24
CA ASN A 169 2.89 22.86 7.73
C ASN A 169 3.82 22.11 6.77
N LEU A 170 3.29 21.42 5.75
CA LEU A 170 4.12 20.76 4.75
C LEU A 170 4.85 21.80 3.89
N PRO A 171 6.15 21.64 3.59
CA PRO A 171 6.87 22.52 2.67
C PRO A 171 6.16 22.66 1.33
N THR A 172 6.18 23.86 0.73
CA THR A 172 5.40 24.20 -0.47
C THR A 172 5.69 23.32 -1.69
N HIS A 173 6.93 22.84 -1.82
CA HIS A 173 7.39 21.95 -2.89
C HIS A 173 7.01 20.48 -2.68
N LEU A 174 6.46 20.14 -1.51
CA LEU A 174 5.95 18.82 -1.18
C LEU A 174 4.42 18.84 -1.18
N LYS A 175 3.81 17.70 -1.48
CA LYS A 175 2.38 17.48 -1.30
C LYS A 175 2.15 16.18 -0.57
N LEU A 176 1.11 16.14 0.27
CA LEU A 176 0.64 14.91 0.89
C LEU A 176 0.24 13.91 -0.19
N ALA A 177 0.81 12.72 -0.17
CA ALA A 177 0.48 11.66 -1.10
C ALA A 177 -0.85 11.03 -0.70
N ARG A 178 -1.94 11.41 -1.37
CA ARG A 178 -3.28 10.86 -1.14
C ARG A 178 -3.66 9.87 -2.24
N GLY A 179 -4.30 8.77 -1.85
CA GLY A 179 -4.78 7.76 -2.80
C GLY A 179 -5.13 6.43 -2.15
N ILE A 180 -5.70 5.54 -2.96
CA ILE A 180 -6.00 4.16 -2.58
C ILE A 180 -5.01 3.25 -3.32
N ASN A 181 -4.39 2.32 -2.60
CA ASN A 181 -3.55 1.29 -3.20
C ASN A 181 -4.25 -0.06 -3.08
N LEU A 182 -4.79 -0.55 -4.19
CA LEU A 182 -5.47 -1.83 -4.28
C LEU A 182 -4.49 -2.94 -4.66
N VAL A 183 -4.72 -4.13 -4.14
CA VAL A 183 -4.08 -5.38 -4.57
C VAL A 183 -5.19 -6.27 -5.11
N THR A 184 -5.01 -6.79 -6.32
CA THR A 184 -5.98 -7.61 -7.07
C THR A 184 -5.37 -8.93 -7.47
#